data_AF-A0A645IVI0-F1
#
_entry.id   AF-A0A645IVI0-F1
#
_cell.length_a   1.000
_cell.length_b   1.000
_cell.length_c   1.000
_cell.angle_alpha   90.00
_cell.angle_beta   90.00
_cell.angle_gamma   90.00
#
_symmetry.space_group_name_H-M   'P 1'
#
loop_
_entity.id
_entity.type
_entity.pdbx_description
1 polymer ?
#
loop_
_entity_poly.entity_id
_entity_poly.type
_entity_poly.pdbx_seq_one_letter_code
_entity_poly.pdbx_strand_id
1 'polypeptide(L)' 'MAAKSIDKLCNHFHLSLQSGCNKILKAMNRKYNAEEYYGAVCLLRENIKDVSVTTDIIAGFPGETEEDFKETLDFAK' A
#
# COMPACT_ATOMS: atom_id res chain seq x y z
N MET A 1 -12.22 -13.08 7.84
CA MET A 1 -11.15 -12.29 8.47
C MET A 1 -11.57 -11.96 9.91
N ALA A 2 -10.75 -12.24 10.93
CA ALA A 2 -11.14 -12.08 12.34
C ALA A 2 -11.49 -10.62 12.74
N ALA A 3 -10.90 -9.64 12.04
CA ALA A 3 -11.18 -8.22 12.21
C ALA A 3 -12.65 -7.84 11.93
N LYS A 4 -13.33 -8.54 11.01
CA LYS A 4 -14.72 -8.22 10.58
C LYS A 4 -15.75 -8.36 11.71
N SER A 5 -15.48 -9.22 12.68
CA SER A 5 -16.43 -9.55 13.76
C SER A 5 -16.19 -8.75 15.05
N ILE A 6 -15.25 -7.80 15.06
CA ILE A 6 -14.89 -7.02 16.25
C ILE A 6 -15.51 -5.63 16.17
N ASP A 7 -16.63 -5.45 16.84
CA ASP A 7 -17.42 -4.20 16.84
C ASP A 7 -16.63 -2.97 17.35
N LYS A 8 -15.64 -3.20 18.22
CA LYS A 8 -14.78 -2.14 18.79
C LYS A 8 -13.58 -1.78 17.92
N LEU A 9 -13.36 -2.48 16.80
CA LEU A 9 -12.21 -2.21 15.93
C LEU A 9 -12.54 -1.04 15.00
N CYS A 10 -11.67 -0.03 14.98
CA CYS A 10 -11.80 1.07 14.03
C CYS A 10 -11.56 0.55 12.60
N ASN A 11 -12.45 0.88 11.67
CA ASN A 11 -12.34 0.53 10.26
C ASN A 11 -11.33 1.43 9.52
N HIS A 12 -10.21 1.77 10.16
CA HIS A 12 -9.14 2.58 9.60
C HIS A 12 -7.83 1.81 9.67
N PHE A 13 -7.25 1.51 8.50
CA PHE A 13 -6.01 0.76 8.38
C PHE A 13 -4.94 1.62 7.73
N HIS A 14 -3.84 1.81 8.43
CA HIS A 14 -2.65 2.39 7.84
C HIS A 14 -1.78 1.26 7.27
N LEU A 15 -1.67 1.19 5.94
CA LEU A 15 -0.82 0.23 5.24
C LEU A 15 0.29 0.99 4.54
N SER A 16 1.55 0.72 4.87
CA SER A 16 2.68 1.43 4.26
C SER A 16 3.00 0.87 2.87
N LEU A 17 2.70 1.62 1.81
CA LEU A 17 3.14 1.31 0.46
C LEU A 17 4.60 1.71 0.28
N GLN A 18 4.92 2.96 0.61
CA GLN A 18 6.19 3.69 0.38
C GLN A 18 6.51 3.99 -1.08
N SER A 19 6.39 3.02 -1.97
CA SER A 19 6.54 3.21 -3.43
C SER A 19 5.66 2.21 -4.16
N GLY A 20 5.08 2.61 -5.30
CA GLY A 20 4.36 1.70 -6.18
C GLY A 20 5.28 0.97 -7.16
N CYS A 21 6.57 1.31 -7.19
CA CYS A 21 7.56 0.67 -8.05
C CYS A 21 8.28 -0.47 -7.33
N ASN A 22 8.20 -1.68 -7.89
CA ASN A 22 8.79 -2.88 -7.29
C ASN A 22 10.32 -2.83 -7.20
N LYS A 23 10.98 -2.12 -8.12
CA LYS A 23 12.44 -1.89 -8.07
C LYS A 23 12.80 -1.04 -6.84
N ILE A 24 12.07 0.03 -6.58
CA ILE A 24 12.29 0.92 -5.44
C ILE A 24 11.92 0.24 -4.12
N LEU A 25 10.81 -0.50 -4.07
CA LEU A 25 10.45 -1.31 -2.91
C LEU A 25 11.57 -2.29 -2.52
N LYS A 26 12.17 -2.97 -3.50
CA LYS A 26 13.33 -3.84 -3.26
C LYS A 26 14.55 -3.07 -2.76
N ALA A 27 14.84 -1.89 -3.33
CA ALA A 27 15.93 -1.04 -2.87
C ALA A 27 15.72 -0.52 -1.44
N MET A 28 14.46 -0.31 -1.03
CA MET A 28 14.05 0.00 0.34
C MET A 28 14.06 -1.23 1.27
N ASN A 29 14.48 -2.41 0.79
CA ASN A 29 14.48 -3.67 1.52
C ASN A 29 13.08 -4.12 2.00
N ARG A 30 12.03 -3.79 1.22
CA ARG A 30 10.68 -4.30 1.45
C ARG A 30 10.55 -5.74 0.98
N LYS A 31 9.83 -6.53 1.78
CA LYS A 31 9.57 -7.96 1.52
C LYS A 31 8.22 -8.20 0.84
N TYR A 32 7.65 -7.16 0.24
CA TYR A 32 6.41 -7.19 -0.51
C TYR A 32 6.56 -6.37 -1.80
N ASN A 33 5.70 -6.66 -2.77
CA ASN A 33 5.54 -5.90 -4.00
C ASN A 33 4.23 -5.09 -4.01
N ALA A 34 4.07 -4.23 -5.02
CA ALA A 34 2.91 -3.38 -5.18
C ALA A 34 1.60 -4.19 -5.34
N GLU A 35 1.66 -5.33 -6.03
CA GLU A 35 0.53 -6.23 -6.24
C GLU A 35 0.05 -6.89 -4.93
N GLU A 36 0.97 -7.28 -4.05
CA GLU A 36 0.67 -7.80 -2.72
C GLU A 36 0.01 -6.74 -1.84
N TYR A 37 0.50 -5.50 -1.91
CA TYR A 37 -0.14 -4.37 -1.24
C TYR A 37 -1.58 -4.16 -1.76
N TYR A 38 -1.76 -4.14 -3.08
CA TYR A 38 -3.07 -3.98 -3.70
C TYR A 38 -4.03 -5.11 -3.29
N GLY A 39 -3.55 -6.35 -3.29
CA GLY A 39 -4.32 -7.51 -2.82
C GLY A 39 -4.76 -7.38 -1.37
N ALA A 40 -3.90 -6.86 -0.48
CA ALA A 40 -4.27 -6.59 0.91
C ALA A 40 -5.37 -5.52 1.03
N VAL A 41 -5.30 -4.46 0.22
CA VAL A 41 -6.33 -3.41 0.18
C VAL A 41 -7.67 -3.95 -0.33
N CYS A 42 -7.66 -4.75 -1.40
CA CYS A 42 -8.86 -5.42 -1.92
C CYS A 42 -9.49 -6.30 -0.84
N LEU A 43 -8.68 -7.13 -0.18
CA LEU A 43 -9.16 -8.02 0.87
C LEU A 43 -9.81 -7.26 2.03
N LEU A 44 -9.24 -6.12 2.44
CA LEU A 44 -9.85 -5.24 3.45
C LEU A 44 -11.20 -4.70 2.98
N ARG A 45 -11.26 -4.15 1.75
CA ARG A 45 -12.48 -3.55 1.19
C ARG A 45 -13.60 -4.56 0.99
N GLU A 46 -13.29 -5.80 0.63
CA GLU A 46 -14.28 -6.88 0.48
C GLU A 46 -14.85 -7.36 1.82
N ASN A 47 -14.06 -7.28 2.89
CA ASN A 47 -14.43 -7.87 4.18
C ASN A 47 -14.94 -6.84 5.20
N ILE A 48 -14.52 -5.58 5.11
CA ILE A 48 -14.81 -4.54 6.10
C ILE A 48 -15.55 -3.40 5.39
N LYS A 49 -16.82 -3.21 5.78
CA LYS A 49 -17.64 -2.12 5.25
C LYS A 49 -17.07 -0.77 5.70
N ASP A 50 -17.09 0.21 4.80
CA ASP A 50 -16.65 1.59 5.05
C ASP A 50 -15.19 1.68 5.55
N VAL A 51 -14.33 0.76 5.09
CA VAL A 51 -12.92 0.73 5.47
C VAL A 51 -12.16 1.91 4.85
N SER A 52 -11.48 2.67 5.71
CA SER A 52 -10.52 3.69 5.32
C SER A 52 -9.13 3.09 5.27
N VAL A 53 -8.39 3.34 4.19
CA VAL A 53 -6.99 2.95 4.06
C VAL A 53 -6.14 4.18 3.89
N THR A 54 -5.12 4.32 4.72
CA THR A 54 -4.08 5.36 4.57
C THR A 54 -2.75 4.73 4.27
N THR A 55 -1.88 5.48 3.59
CA THR A 55 -0.56 5.01 3.18
C THR A 55 0.41 6.16 3.13
N ASP A 56 1.69 5.84 3.28
CA ASP A 56 2.79 6.78 3.08
C ASP A 56 3.46 6.49 1.74
N ILE A 57 3.89 7.56 1.05
CA ILE A 57 4.69 7.48 -0.17
C ILE A 57 5.95 8.33 0.02
N ILE A 58 7.10 7.78 -0.36
CA ILE A 58 8.39 8.45 -0.33
C ILE A 58 8.77 8.74 -1.79
N ALA A 59 8.91 10.01 -2.13
CA ALA A 59 9.44 10.45 -3.42
C ALA A 59 10.91 10.87 -3.30
N GLY A 60 11.69 10.69 -4.36
CA GLY A 60 13.10 11.05 -4.40
C GLY A 60 14.00 10.10 -3.61
N PHE A 61 13.65 8.80 -3.56
CA PHE A 61 14.52 7.81 -2.94
C PHE A 61 15.87 7.71 -3.70
N PRO A 62 17.01 7.47 -3.02
CA PRO A 62 18.29 7.31 -3.71
C PRO A 62 18.25 6.22 -4.80
N GLY A 63 18.38 6.62 -6.06
CA GLY A 63 18.29 5.72 -7.22
C GLY A 63 16.92 5.64 -7.90
N GLU A 64 15.93 6.42 -7.44
CA GLU A 64 14.64 6.61 -8.10
C GLU A 64 14.81 7.38 -9.42
N THR A 65 14.34 6.79 -10.52
CA THR A 65 14.25 7.48 -11.81
C THR A 65 12.88 8.11 -12.00
N GLU A 66 12.74 8.95 -13.02
CA GLU A 66 11.46 9.57 -13.37
C GLU A 66 10.41 8.51 -13.77
N GLU A 67 10.83 7.41 -14.40
CA GLU A 67 9.92 6.29 -14.68
C GLU A 67 9.46 5.57 -13.40
N ASP A 68 10.36 5.34 -12.43
CA ASP A 68 10.02 4.69 -11.15
C ASP A 68 9.03 5.56 -10.34
N PHE A 69 9.24 6.88 -10.37
CA PHE A 69 8.31 7.84 -9.77
C PHE A 69 6.94 7.81 -10.46
N LYS A 70 6.92 7.79 -11.80
CA LYS A 70 5.68 7.71 -12.58
C LYS A 70 4.92 6.41 -12.30
N GLU A 71 5.62 5.28 -12.20
CA GLU A 71 5.02 3.99 -11.82
C GLU A 71 4.36 4.07 -10.43
N THR A 72 5.04 4.70 -9.46
CA THR A 72 4.48 4.96 -8.13
C THR A 72 3.24 5.84 -8.18
N LEU A 73 3.26 6.90 -8.98
CA LEU A 73 2.14 7.81 -9.15
C LEU A 73 0.95 7.12 -9.81
N ASP A 74 1.18 6.33 -10.85
CA ASP A 74 0.13 5.61 -11.57
C ASP A 74 -0.48 4.50 -10.71
N PHE A 75 0.29 3.90 -9.80
CA PHE A 75 -0.23 2.95 -8.82
C PHE A 75 -1.13 3.60 -7.75
N ALA A 76 -0.81 4.84 -7.34
CA ALA A 76 -1.51 5.53 -6.26
C ALA A 76 -2.80 6.27 -6.69
N LYS A 77 -3.09 6.34 -7.99
CA LYS A 77 -4.31 6.94 -8.56
C LYS A 77 -5.51 6.01 -8.45
#